data_AF-A4IMQ4-F1
#
_entry.id   AF-A4IMQ4-F1
#
_cell.length_a   1.000
_cell.length_b   1.000
_cell.length_c   1.000
_cell.angle_alpha   90.00
_cell.angle_beta   90.00
_cell.angle_gamma   90.00
#
_symmetry.space_group_name_H-M   'P 1'
#
loop_
_entity.id
_entity.type
_entity.pdbx_description
1 polymer ?
#
loop_
_entity_poly.entity_id
_entity_poly.type
_entity_poly.pdbx_seq_one_letter_code
_entity_poly.pdbx_strand_id
1 'polypeptide(L)'
;MDKKVTDSTQRGYYIVYLFSEDMCRLYLTLTQRVTETPRDEMERVKQDIRQQIPVGGRVQTDNAIRLSASKRAKEYERSVAVYIAYSFDNLPSDEQLVSDLKTMIGYYRQYVERTEKMTPFKQSLSDRSVVEHIHFYITAKGFYYTQEEVMNLFLSLKTKPFVILSGISGTGKTKIAQWLAESVGATEDNGQFILIPVCPDWNDGSDLLGYVDIKGDFKPGPLTNVITEAENHPDKPYFVVLDEMNLARVEHYFSDVLSVMGSRRWENGRITLSRLLPKETAGRDLFLPPNVYIIGTVNMDETTHPFSKKVLDRANTIEFNRIRLDHLDFLRDLPTVAPLSGGQEWFAAR
;
A
#
# COMPACT_ATOMS: atom_id res chain seq x y z
N MET A 1 -7.75 15.65 -22.14
CA MET A 1 -7.03 14.61 -21.35
C MET A 1 -8.07 13.81 -20.61
N ASP A 2 -7.95 12.49 -20.64
CA ASP A 2 -8.89 11.60 -19.95
C ASP A 2 -8.66 11.69 -18.44
N LYS A 3 -9.67 12.13 -17.69
CA LYS A 3 -9.56 12.30 -16.23
C LYS A 3 -9.45 10.97 -15.48
N LYS A 4 -9.77 9.83 -16.11
CA LYS A 4 -9.63 8.49 -15.49
C LYS A 4 -8.20 7.94 -15.50
N VAL A 5 -7.37 8.41 -16.43
CA VAL A 5 -5.93 8.04 -16.54
C VAL A 5 -5.03 9.15 -15.99
N THR A 6 -5.57 10.37 -15.86
CA THR A 6 -4.81 11.57 -15.51
C THR A 6 -5.34 12.20 -14.22
N ASP A 7 -5.41 11.43 -13.13
CA ASP A 7 -5.60 11.98 -11.78
C ASP A 7 -4.27 11.84 -11.01
N SER A 8 -3.63 12.98 -10.75
CA SER A 8 -2.35 13.12 -10.04
C SER A 8 -1.12 12.45 -10.70
N THR A 9 -0.42 13.24 -11.52
CA THR A 9 1.04 13.44 -11.52
C THR A 9 2.08 12.32 -11.23
N GLN A 10 1.81 11.01 -11.23
CA GLN A 10 2.88 10.00 -11.03
C GLN A 10 2.94 8.82 -12.02
N ARG A 11 1.89 8.50 -12.80
CA ARG A 11 1.98 7.55 -13.93
C ARG A 11 0.99 7.93 -15.02
N GLY A 12 1.45 8.22 -16.26
CA GLY A 12 0.53 8.54 -17.35
C GLY A 12 1.18 8.67 -18.72
N TYR A 13 0.48 8.17 -19.73
CA TYR A 13 0.79 8.30 -21.16
C TYR A 13 -0.07 9.41 -21.77
N TYR A 14 0.50 10.19 -22.67
CA TYR A 14 -0.22 11.28 -23.31
C TYR A 14 0.28 11.56 -24.71
N ILE A 15 -0.63 12.11 -25.51
CA ILE A 15 -0.32 12.62 -26.85
C ILE A 15 0.09 14.08 -26.71
N VAL A 16 1.24 14.45 -27.29
CA VAL A 16 1.76 15.83 -27.25
C VAL A 16 2.48 16.18 -28.55
N TYR A 17 2.42 17.45 -28.90
CA TYR A 17 3.23 18.03 -29.96
C TYR A 17 4.56 18.52 -29.40
N LEU A 18 5.67 18.05 -29.97
CA LEU A 18 7.03 18.46 -29.62
C LEU A 18 7.66 19.18 -30.80
N PHE A 19 8.35 20.29 -30.55
CA PHE A 19 9.11 21.03 -31.56
C PHE A 19 10.59 20.68 -31.42
N SER A 20 11.30 20.60 -32.55
CA SER A 20 12.75 20.67 -32.51
C SER A 20 13.20 22.06 -32.08
N GLU A 21 14.38 22.16 -31.46
CA GLU A 21 14.93 23.43 -30.95
C GLU A 21 15.16 24.46 -32.06
N ASP A 22 15.47 24.00 -33.27
CA ASP A 22 15.60 24.83 -34.46
C ASP A 22 14.24 25.26 -35.05
N MET A 23 13.12 24.80 -34.49
CA MET A 23 11.75 25.01 -34.98
C MET A 23 11.52 24.56 -36.42
N CYS A 24 12.40 23.73 -36.99
CA CYS A 24 12.27 23.22 -38.36
C CYS A 24 11.38 21.97 -38.44
N ARG A 25 11.09 21.34 -37.30
CA ARG A 25 10.29 20.10 -37.23
C ARG A 25 9.26 20.15 -36.10
N LEU A 26 8.12 19.56 -36.39
CA LEU A 26 7.05 19.29 -35.44
C LEU A 26 6.85 17.78 -35.35
N TYR A 27 6.70 17.27 -34.15
CA TYR A 27 6.44 15.86 -33.90
C TYR A 27 5.14 15.71 -33.13
N LEU A 28 4.18 14.96 -33.69
CA LEU A 28 3.04 14.45 -32.93
C LEU A 28 3.47 13.15 -32.25
N THR A 29 3.56 13.14 -30.93
CA THR A 29 4.16 12.03 -30.18
C THR A 29 3.18 11.41 -29.20
N LEU A 30 3.34 10.10 -28.96
CA LEU A 30 2.81 9.39 -27.80
C LEU A 30 3.98 9.17 -26.83
N THR A 31 3.91 9.80 -25.67
CA THR A 31 5.03 9.86 -24.72
C THR A 31 4.61 9.53 -23.29
N GLN A 32 5.58 9.05 -22.52
CA GLN A 32 5.49 8.87 -21.07
C GLN A 32 6.17 10.03 -20.35
N ARG A 33 5.69 10.38 -19.15
CA ARG A 33 6.29 11.44 -18.33
C ARG A 33 7.68 11.01 -17.81
N VAL A 34 8.67 11.91 -17.93
CA VAL A 34 10.10 11.60 -17.70
C VAL A 34 10.59 11.87 -16.27
N THR A 35 9.81 12.58 -15.46
CA THR A 35 10.31 13.17 -14.20
C THR A 35 10.49 12.18 -13.05
N GLU A 36 9.85 11.00 -13.08
CA GLU A 36 9.82 10.08 -11.91
C GLU A 36 9.91 8.59 -12.29
N THR A 37 10.09 8.24 -13.57
CA THR A 37 10.10 6.83 -14.03
C THR A 37 11.55 6.33 -14.18
N PRO A 38 11.92 5.19 -13.54
CA PRO A 38 13.20 4.54 -13.77
C PRO A 38 13.44 4.25 -15.26
N ARG A 39 14.68 4.39 -15.72
CA ARG A 39 15.03 4.25 -17.15
C ARG A 39 14.64 2.90 -17.75
N ASP A 40 14.82 1.83 -16.98
CA ASP A 40 14.51 0.47 -17.43
C ASP A 40 13.01 0.26 -17.61
N GLU A 41 12.19 0.88 -16.76
CA GLU A 41 10.73 0.86 -16.85
C GLU A 41 10.26 1.64 -18.10
N MET A 42 10.86 2.80 -18.37
CA MET A 42 10.56 3.60 -19.56
C MET A 42 10.81 2.81 -20.86
N GLU A 43 11.97 2.14 -20.97
CA GLU A 43 12.30 1.35 -22.16
C GLU A 43 11.37 0.14 -22.32
N ARG A 44 11.01 -0.53 -21.22
CA ARG A 44 10.11 -1.67 -21.24
C ARG A 44 8.71 -1.30 -21.75
N VAL A 45 8.17 -0.21 -21.24
CA VAL A 45 6.86 0.33 -21.63
C VAL A 45 6.87 0.84 -23.06
N LYS A 46 7.95 1.53 -23.46
CA LYS A 46 8.15 1.97 -24.84
C LYS A 46 8.15 0.80 -25.82
N GLN A 47 8.81 -0.30 -25.49
CA GLN A 47 8.81 -1.51 -26.30
C GLN A 47 7.41 -2.14 -26.36
N ASP A 48 6.70 -2.18 -25.25
CA ASP A 48 5.32 -2.68 -25.18
C ASP A 48 4.36 -1.91 -26.11
N ILE A 49 4.38 -0.57 -26.02
CA ILE A 49 3.59 0.30 -26.91
C ILE A 49 3.93 0.03 -28.39
N ARG A 50 5.21 -0.13 -28.72
CA ARG A 50 5.68 -0.37 -30.10
C ARG A 50 5.28 -1.73 -30.67
N GLN A 51 5.20 -2.76 -29.83
CA GLN A 51 4.76 -4.09 -30.26
C GLN A 51 3.26 -4.13 -30.57
N GLN A 52 2.49 -3.23 -29.96
CA GLN A 52 1.03 -3.24 -30.05
C GLN A 52 0.46 -2.28 -31.09
N ILE A 53 1.22 -1.25 -31.48
CA ILE A 53 0.83 -0.30 -32.51
C ILE A 53 1.33 -0.81 -33.88
N PRO A 54 0.44 -1.00 -34.86
CA PRO A 54 0.85 -1.49 -36.18
C PRO A 54 1.79 -0.47 -36.85
N VAL A 55 2.95 -0.96 -37.28
CA VAL A 55 3.91 -0.17 -38.07
C VAL A 55 3.34 -0.01 -39.48
N GLY A 56 2.81 1.17 -39.79
CA GLY A 56 2.24 1.48 -41.10
C GLY A 56 1.79 2.93 -41.23
N GLY A 57 1.96 3.51 -42.42
CA GLY A 57 1.63 4.91 -42.72
C GLY A 57 2.75 5.89 -42.32
N ARG A 58 2.39 7.08 -41.81
CA ARG A 58 3.34 8.15 -41.41
C ARG A 58 3.89 7.98 -39.99
N VAL A 59 3.49 6.91 -39.32
CA VAL A 59 3.75 6.64 -37.90
C VAL A 59 5.08 5.91 -37.76
N GLN A 60 5.99 6.45 -36.95
CA GLN A 60 7.34 5.96 -36.75
C GLN A 60 7.51 5.43 -35.32
N THR A 61 8.14 4.27 -35.20
CA THR A 61 8.41 3.55 -33.95
C THR A 61 9.91 3.37 -33.70
N ASP A 62 10.76 4.07 -34.46
CA ASP A 62 12.22 4.05 -34.29
C ASP A 62 12.69 5.06 -33.23
N ASN A 63 14.01 5.18 -33.06
CA ASN A 63 14.63 6.17 -32.17
C ASN A 63 15.27 7.33 -32.96
N ALA A 64 14.74 7.65 -34.15
CA ALA A 64 15.28 8.68 -35.05
C ALA A 64 14.70 10.08 -34.78
N ILE A 65 13.80 10.24 -33.82
CA ILE A 65 13.36 11.55 -33.33
C ILE A 65 14.57 12.36 -32.85
N ARG A 66 14.63 13.63 -33.27
CA ARG A 66 15.68 14.59 -32.92
C ARG A 66 15.03 15.91 -32.53
N LEU A 67 15.12 16.25 -31.25
CA LEU A 67 14.62 17.49 -30.66
C LEU A 67 15.76 18.49 -30.47
N SER A 68 16.89 18.09 -29.88
CA SER A 68 18.05 18.96 -29.61
C SER A 68 19.27 18.17 -29.10
N ALA A 69 20.46 18.77 -29.15
CA ALA A 69 21.67 18.22 -28.54
C ALA A 69 21.68 18.28 -27.00
N SER A 70 20.77 19.04 -26.39
CA SER A 70 20.70 19.24 -24.94
C SER A 70 20.35 17.95 -24.17
N LYS A 71 20.84 17.84 -22.93
CA LYS A 71 20.61 16.67 -22.06
C LYS A 71 19.13 16.42 -21.81
N ARG A 72 18.36 17.48 -21.56
CA ARG A 72 16.92 17.41 -21.31
C ARG A 72 16.15 16.96 -22.56
N ALA A 73 16.52 17.43 -23.74
CA ALA A 73 15.89 16.99 -24.99
C ALA A 73 16.10 15.50 -25.26
N LYS A 74 17.30 14.96 -24.98
CA LYS A 74 17.57 13.52 -25.08
C LYS A 74 16.73 12.68 -24.13
N GLU A 75 16.37 13.22 -22.96
CA GLU A 75 15.46 12.55 -22.02
C GLU A 75 14.03 12.50 -22.57
N TYR A 76 13.55 13.58 -23.21
CA TYR A 76 12.27 13.57 -23.94
C TYR A 76 12.28 12.65 -25.16
N GLU A 77 13.35 12.63 -25.96
CA GLU A 77 13.48 11.71 -27.10
C GLU A 77 13.37 10.24 -26.66
N ARG A 78 13.91 9.91 -25.48
CA ARG A 78 13.85 8.55 -24.92
C ARG A 78 12.44 8.17 -24.50
N SER A 79 11.66 9.10 -23.96
CA SER A 79 10.30 8.86 -23.49
C SER A 79 9.25 8.79 -24.61
N VAL A 80 9.63 9.07 -25.85
CA VAL A 80 8.74 8.96 -27.01
C VAL A 80 8.69 7.51 -27.46
N ALA A 81 7.49 6.93 -27.38
CA ALA A 81 7.25 5.58 -27.87
C ALA A 81 7.03 5.57 -29.38
N VAL A 82 6.16 6.48 -29.85
CA VAL A 82 5.73 6.57 -31.25
C VAL A 82 5.58 8.04 -31.65
N TYR A 83 5.89 8.37 -32.90
CA TYR A 83 5.75 9.72 -33.40
C TYR A 83 5.37 9.81 -34.89
N ILE A 84 4.82 10.95 -35.29
CA ILE A 84 4.69 11.39 -36.68
C ILE A 84 5.49 12.68 -36.81
N ALA A 85 6.40 12.73 -37.79
CA ALA A 85 7.23 13.91 -38.04
C ALA A 85 6.67 14.77 -39.17
N TYR A 86 6.66 16.08 -38.96
CA TYR A 86 6.31 17.11 -39.94
C TYR A 86 7.50 18.04 -40.14
N SER A 87 7.76 18.40 -41.39
CA SER A 87 8.69 19.47 -41.75
C SER A 87 7.88 20.72 -42.04
N PHE A 88 8.33 21.87 -41.55
CA PHE A 88 7.66 23.15 -41.84
C PHE A 88 7.66 23.51 -43.32
N ASP A 89 8.67 23.08 -44.07
CA ASP A 89 8.77 23.30 -45.52
C ASP A 89 7.73 22.51 -46.31
N ASN A 90 7.16 21.47 -45.70
CA ASN A 90 6.17 20.58 -46.32
C ASN A 90 5.14 20.14 -45.29
N LEU A 91 4.45 21.11 -44.70
CA LEU A 91 3.33 20.86 -43.80
C LEU A 91 2.17 20.24 -44.59
N PRO A 92 1.59 19.15 -44.10
CA PRO A 92 0.43 18.53 -44.72
C PRO A 92 -0.81 19.41 -44.51
N SER A 93 -1.89 19.14 -45.26
CA SER A 93 -3.15 19.87 -45.09
C SER A 93 -3.74 19.69 -43.67
N ASP A 94 -4.58 20.62 -43.25
CA ASP A 94 -5.32 20.55 -41.98
C ASP A 94 -6.12 19.24 -41.86
N GLU A 95 -6.71 18.78 -42.97
CA GLU A 95 -7.42 17.50 -43.02
C GLU A 95 -6.50 16.33 -42.67
N GLN A 96 -5.26 16.35 -43.18
CA GLN A 96 -4.26 15.33 -42.88
C GLN A 96 -3.75 15.43 -41.43
N LEU A 97 -3.54 16.64 -40.90
CA LEU A 97 -3.16 16.83 -39.49
C LEU A 97 -4.24 16.29 -38.54
N VAL A 98 -5.51 16.57 -38.85
CA VAL A 98 -6.66 16.04 -38.09
C VAL A 98 -6.74 14.53 -38.22
N SER A 99 -6.49 13.97 -39.40
CA SER A 99 -6.45 12.52 -39.63
C SER A 99 -5.32 11.84 -38.84
N ASP A 100 -4.13 12.43 -38.84
CA ASP A 100 -2.95 11.94 -38.12
C ASP A 100 -3.19 11.98 -36.60
N LEU A 101 -3.82 13.06 -36.10
CA LEU A 101 -4.25 13.16 -34.70
C LEU A 101 -5.32 12.13 -34.33
N LYS A 102 -6.34 11.94 -35.17
CA LYS A 102 -7.37 10.90 -34.96
C LYS A 102 -6.76 9.51 -34.92
N THR A 103 -5.78 9.25 -35.78
CA THR A 103 -5.03 7.99 -35.81
C THR A 103 -4.28 7.77 -34.51
N MET A 104 -3.53 8.78 -34.04
CA MET A 104 -2.80 8.71 -32.77
C MET A 104 -3.73 8.58 -31.56
N ILE A 105 -4.88 9.26 -31.56
CA ILE A 105 -5.93 9.09 -30.53
C ILE A 105 -6.51 7.68 -30.59
N GLY A 106 -6.70 7.11 -31.78
CA GLY A 106 -7.15 5.74 -31.99
C GLY A 106 -6.18 4.74 -31.38
N TYR A 107 -4.87 4.89 -31.64
CA TYR A 107 -3.84 4.05 -31.02
C TYR A 107 -3.74 4.24 -29.51
N TYR A 108 -3.82 5.47 -29.02
CA TYR A 108 -3.87 5.74 -27.60
C TYR A 108 -5.09 5.07 -26.97
N ARG A 109 -6.29 5.19 -27.55
CA ARG A 109 -7.50 4.52 -27.04
C ARG A 109 -7.38 3.02 -27.12
N GLN A 110 -6.86 2.46 -28.22
CA GLN A 110 -6.68 1.02 -28.35
C GLN A 110 -5.65 0.50 -27.34
N TYR A 111 -4.56 1.23 -27.12
CA TYR A 111 -3.57 0.92 -26.10
C TYR A 111 -4.19 1.04 -24.72
N VAL A 112 -4.84 2.16 -24.38
CA VAL A 112 -5.54 2.37 -23.12
C VAL A 112 -6.60 1.30 -22.89
N GLU A 113 -7.51 1.04 -23.84
CA GLU A 113 -8.54 0.00 -23.75
C GLU A 113 -7.94 -1.41 -23.64
N ARG A 114 -6.81 -1.68 -24.28
CA ARG A 114 -6.11 -2.97 -24.14
C ARG A 114 -5.32 -3.05 -22.86
N THR A 115 -4.72 -1.98 -22.36
CA THR A 115 -4.21 -1.84 -21.01
C THR A 115 -5.33 -1.57 -20.01
N GLU A 116 -6.60 -1.49 -20.41
CA GLU A 116 -7.80 -1.47 -19.56
C GLU A 116 -8.44 -2.86 -19.50
N LYS A 117 -8.25 -3.65 -20.57
CA LYS A 117 -8.57 -5.09 -20.66
C LYS A 117 -7.40 -6.00 -20.22
N MET A 118 -6.17 -5.47 -20.21
CA MET A 118 -4.90 -6.02 -19.71
C MET A 118 -4.29 -5.16 -18.60
N THR A 119 -4.91 -4.04 -18.21
CA THR A 119 -4.94 -3.82 -16.75
C THR A 119 -5.70 -5.03 -16.29
N PRO A 120 -5.26 -5.62 -15.19
CA PRO A 120 -6.10 -6.62 -14.60
C PRO A 120 -7.48 -5.91 -14.50
N PHE A 121 -8.55 -6.58 -14.88
CA PHE A 121 -9.51 -7.01 -13.87
C PHE A 121 -9.20 -6.36 -12.49
N LYS A 122 -10.18 -6.07 -11.65
CA LYS A 122 -9.93 -6.34 -10.24
C LYS A 122 -9.62 -7.85 -10.13
N GLN A 123 -8.45 -8.33 -10.60
CA GLN A 123 -7.71 -9.39 -9.97
C GLN A 123 -7.42 -8.71 -8.65
N SER A 124 -8.37 -8.84 -7.73
CA SER A 124 -8.06 -9.39 -6.43
C SER A 124 -6.69 -10.05 -6.56
N LEU A 125 -5.62 -9.32 -6.21
CA LEU A 125 -4.31 -9.94 -6.08
C LEU A 125 -4.60 -11.22 -5.31
N SER A 126 -4.24 -12.37 -5.89
CA SER A 126 -4.42 -13.60 -5.16
C SER A 126 -3.70 -13.43 -3.83
N ASP A 127 -4.25 -13.99 -2.75
CA ASP A 127 -3.63 -13.91 -1.42
C ASP A 127 -2.14 -14.31 -1.49
N ARG A 128 -1.84 -15.29 -2.35
CA ARG A 128 -0.47 -15.69 -2.68
C ARG A 128 0.39 -14.56 -3.24
N SER A 129 -0.09 -13.82 -4.25
CA SER A 129 0.66 -12.70 -4.83
C SER A 129 0.86 -11.53 -3.86
N VAL A 130 -0.11 -11.29 -2.98
CA VAL A 130 0.06 -10.30 -1.90
C VAL A 130 1.17 -10.75 -0.95
N VAL A 131 1.14 -12.00 -0.50
CA VAL A 131 2.16 -12.56 0.39
C VAL A 131 3.54 -12.59 -0.24
N GLU A 132 3.65 -12.95 -1.52
CA GLU A 132 4.91 -12.91 -2.27
C GLU A 132 5.47 -11.49 -2.32
N HIS A 133 4.62 -10.48 -2.55
CA HIS A 133 5.04 -9.07 -2.48
C HIS A 133 5.50 -8.67 -1.08
N ILE A 134 4.71 -8.96 -0.04
CA ILE A 134 5.07 -8.64 1.35
C ILE A 134 6.43 -9.24 1.70
N HIS A 135 6.64 -10.53 1.38
CA HIS A 135 7.92 -11.21 1.62
C HIS A 135 9.09 -10.54 0.88
N PHE A 136 8.90 -10.16 -0.39
CA PHE A 136 9.93 -9.46 -1.16
C PHE A 136 10.21 -8.07 -0.59
N TYR A 137 9.18 -7.32 -0.19
CA TYR A 137 9.32 -6.01 0.46
C TYR A 137 10.14 -6.11 1.75
N ILE A 138 9.85 -7.09 2.60
CA ILE A 138 10.59 -7.30 3.85
C ILE A 138 12.06 -7.68 3.57
N THR A 139 12.29 -8.55 2.59
CA THR A 139 13.64 -8.95 2.17
C THR A 139 14.44 -7.76 1.65
N ALA A 140 13.80 -6.89 0.86
CA ALA A 140 14.39 -5.65 0.35
C ALA A 140 14.76 -4.64 1.44
N LYS A 141 14.09 -4.69 2.61
CA LYS A 141 14.45 -3.92 3.81
C LYS A 141 15.62 -4.55 4.59
N GLY A 142 16.15 -5.68 4.15
CA GLY A 142 17.27 -6.38 4.78
C GLY A 142 16.88 -7.30 5.93
N PHE A 143 15.59 -7.64 6.05
CA PHE A 143 15.09 -8.54 7.08
C PHE A 143 14.77 -9.90 6.49
N TYR A 144 15.11 -10.96 7.22
CA TYR A 144 14.78 -12.33 6.83
C TYR A 144 13.61 -12.86 7.65
N TYR A 145 12.54 -13.18 6.95
CA TYR A 145 11.48 -14.06 7.42
C TYR A 145 11.18 -15.05 6.32
N THR A 146 10.87 -16.28 6.69
CA THR A 146 10.42 -17.27 5.72
C THR A 146 9.10 -16.87 5.10
N GLN A 147 8.87 -17.27 3.85
CA GLN A 147 7.58 -17.06 3.18
C GLN A 147 6.42 -17.67 3.98
N GLU A 148 6.66 -18.76 4.71
CA GLU A 148 5.68 -19.40 5.60
C GLU A 148 5.32 -18.51 6.80
N GLU A 149 6.29 -17.86 7.45
CA GLU A 149 6.03 -16.92 8.55
C GLU A 149 5.20 -15.72 8.08
N VAL A 150 5.54 -15.15 6.91
CA VAL A 150 4.79 -14.03 6.31
C VAL A 150 3.37 -14.47 5.93
N MET A 151 3.23 -15.65 5.31
CA MET A 151 1.93 -16.23 4.95
C MET A 151 1.06 -16.45 6.19
N ASN A 152 1.62 -17.05 7.24
CA ASN A 152 0.91 -17.32 8.49
C ASN A 152 0.42 -16.03 9.13
N LEU A 153 1.24 -14.98 9.16
CA LEU A 153 0.83 -13.68 9.70
C LEU A 153 -0.29 -13.05 8.86
N PHE A 154 -0.13 -13.04 7.53
CA PHE A 154 -1.13 -12.49 6.61
C PHE A 154 -2.49 -13.19 6.75
N LEU A 155 -2.51 -14.53 6.71
CA LEU A 155 -3.74 -15.32 6.88
C LEU A 155 -4.33 -15.18 8.28
N SER A 156 -3.50 -15.04 9.32
CA SER A 156 -3.98 -14.80 10.68
C SER A 156 -4.72 -13.47 10.80
N LEU A 157 -4.18 -12.40 10.21
CA LEU A 157 -4.80 -11.08 10.18
C LEU A 157 -6.09 -11.06 9.36
N LYS A 158 -6.11 -11.82 8.26
CA LYS A 158 -7.29 -11.94 7.39
C LYS A 158 -8.46 -12.67 8.06
N THR A 159 -8.16 -13.63 8.93
CA THR A 159 -9.18 -14.45 9.61
C THR A 159 -9.65 -13.85 10.94
N LYS A 160 -8.74 -13.24 11.71
CA LYS A 160 -9.07 -12.52 12.95
C LYS A 160 -8.33 -11.18 12.99
N PRO A 161 -9.00 -10.11 13.44
CA PRO A 161 -8.38 -8.79 13.57
C PRO A 161 -7.40 -8.69 14.74
N PHE A 162 -7.19 -9.76 15.52
CA PHE A 162 -6.27 -9.80 16.65
C PHE A 162 -5.31 -10.99 16.54
N VAL A 163 -4.02 -10.69 16.47
CA VAL A 163 -2.95 -11.68 16.37
C VAL A 163 -1.93 -11.44 17.49
N ILE A 164 -1.45 -12.51 18.10
CA ILE A 164 -0.37 -12.49 19.09
C ILE A 164 0.86 -13.13 18.46
N LEU A 165 1.96 -12.40 18.43
CA LEU A 165 3.28 -12.90 18.03
C LEU A 165 4.08 -13.18 19.30
N SER A 166 4.36 -14.43 19.60
CA SER A 166 5.11 -14.85 20.77
C SER A 166 6.47 -15.41 20.39
N GLY A 167 7.48 -15.23 21.23
CA GLY A 167 8.79 -15.82 21.01
C GLY A 167 9.87 -15.14 21.84
N ILE A 168 11.10 -15.63 21.72
CA ILE A 168 12.26 -15.06 22.44
C ILE A 168 12.49 -13.61 21.99
N SER A 169 13.07 -12.78 22.86
CA SER A 169 13.47 -11.42 22.49
C SER A 169 14.46 -11.44 21.31
N GLY A 170 14.40 -10.42 20.45
CA GLY A 170 15.28 -10.30 19.29
C GLY A 170 14.90 -11.15 18.06
N THR A 171 13.76 -11.84 18.06
CA THR A 171 13.26 -12.60 16.88
C THR A 171 12.55 -11.73 15.83
N GLY A 172 12.51 -10.40 16.02
CA GLY A 172 11.97 -9.46 15.03
C GLY A 172 10.44 -9.41 14.95
N LYS A 173 9.71 -9.80 16.01
CA LYS A 173 8.23 -9.80 16.06
C LYS A 173 7.61 -8.43 15.72
N THR A 174 8.15 -7.37 16.32
CA THR A 174 7.68 -6.00 16.07
C THR A 174 8.00 -5.55 14.64
N LYS A 175 9.15 -5.97 14.10
CA LYS A 175 9.60 -5.61 12.75
C LYS A 175 8.82 -6.31 11.65
N ILE A 176 8.46 -7.59 11.80
CA ILE A 176 7.61 -8.26 10.78
C ILE A 176 6.23 -7.60 10.70
N ALA A 177 5.65 -7.19 11.82
CA ALA A 177 4.38 -6.46 11.85
C ALA A 177 4.49 -5.09 11.17
N GLN A 178 5.54 -4.33 11.49
CA GLN A 178 5.83 -3.04 10.86
C GLN A 178 6.00 -3.17 9.34
N TRP A 179 6.87 -4.06 8.88
CA TRP A 179 7.16 -4.18 7.45
C TRP A 179 6.00 -4.77 6.66
N LEU A 180 5.18 -5.62 7.27
CA LEU A 180 3.93 -6.06 6.65
C LEU A 180 2.99 -4.87 6.43
N ALA A 181 2.77 -4.03 7.44
CA ALA A 181 1.94 -2.85 7.33
C ALA A 181 2.48 -1.87 6.26
N GLU A 182 3.77 -1.57 6.30
CA GLU A 182 4.39 -0.67 5.33
C GLU A 182 4.32 -1.22 3.91
N SER A 183 4.47 -2.53 3.71
CA SER A 183 4.39 -3.15 2.38
C SER A 183 3.02 -3.01 1.71
N VAL A 184 1.98 -2.73 2.48
CA VAL A 184 0.61 -2.45 1.99
C VAL A 184 0.26 -0.96 2.08
N GLY A 185 1.25 -0.09 2.30
CA GLY A 185 1.09 1.36 2.32
C GLY A 185 0.66 1.95 3.66
N ALA A 186 0.55 1.14 4.72
CA ALA A 186 0.23 1.62 6.06
C ALA A 186 1.51 2.00 6.82
N THR A 187 1.70 3.29 7.11
CA THR A 187 2.94 3.81 7.71
C THR A 187 2.64 4.65 8.95
N GLU A 188 3.69 4.97 9.72
CA GLU A 188 3.57 5.92 10.84
C GLU A 188 3.22 7.32 10.33
N ASP A 189 3.86 7.75 9.23
CA ASP A 189 3.68 9.09 8.64
C ASP A 189 2.25 9.38 8.22
N ASN A 190 1.51 8.35 7.76
CA ASN A 190 0.11 8.49 7.37
C ASN A 190 -0.88 8.06 8.47
N GLY A 191 -0.39 7.74 9.66
CA GLY A 191 -1.19 7.35 10.83
C GLY A 191 -1.89 5.98 10.71
N GLN A 192 -1.57 5.18 9.69
CA GLN A 192 -2.16 3.84 9.49
C GLN A 192 -1.39 2.74 10.20
N PHE A 193 -0.18 3.01 10.66
CA PHE A 193 0.57 2.13 11.55
C PHE A 193 0.91 2.88 12.84
N ILE A 194 0.67 2.25 13.98
CA ILE A 194 1.13 2.75 15.28
C ILE A 194 1.76 1.62 16.09
N LEU A 195 2.90 1.93 16.71
CA LEU A 195 3.53 1.11 17.73
C LEU A 195 3.23 1.69 19.11
N ILE A 196 2.58 0.92 19.97
CA ILE A 196 2.21 1.29 21.34
C ILE A 196 2.97 0.38 22.30
N PRO A 197 4.04 0.86 22.94
CA PRO A 197 4.73 0.12 24.00
C PRO A 197 3.83 0.00 25.22
N VAL A 198 3.62 -1.22 25.73
CA VAL A 198 2.80 -1.44 26.93
C VAL A 198 3.65 -1.19 28.18
N CYS A 199 3.12 -0.40 29.12
CA CYS A 199 3.79 -0.16 30.40
C CYS A 199 3.28 -1.13 31.48
N PRO A 200 4.14 -1.59 32.40
CA PRO A 200 3.77 -2.57 33.43
C PRO A 200 2.77 -2.04 34.47
N ASP A 201 2.60 -0.73 34.57
CA ASP A 201 1.64 -0.05 35.45
C ASP A 201 0.24 0.12 34.83
N TRP A 202 0.02 -0.39 33.61
CA TRP A 202 -1.30 -0.40 32.99
C TRP A 202 -2.25 -1.34 33.74
N ASN A 203 -3.23 -0.73 34.40
CA ASN A 203 -4.18 -1.44 35.25
C ASN A 203 -5.62 -1.45 34.71
N ASP A 204 -5.93 -0.55 33.77
CA ASP A 204 -7.22 -0.45 33.09
C ASP A 204 -7.04 0.13 31.67
N GLY A 205 -8.14 0.34 30.95
CA GLY A 205 -8.11 0.79 29.56
C GLY A 205 -7.73 2.26 29.36
N SER A 206 -7.48 3.04 30.41
CA SER A 206 -7.29 4.49 30.32
C SER A 206 -6.09 4.91 29.47
N ASP A 207 -4.95 4.22 29.61
CA ASP A 207 -3.74 4.53 28.84
C ASP A 207 -3.88 4.16 27.36
N LEU A 208 -4.71 3.17 27.03
CA LEU A 208 -4.91 2.69 25.66
C LEU A 208 -6.07 3.41 24.94
N LEU A 209 -7.22 3.50 25.60
CA LEU A 209 -8.47 4.01 25.05
C LEU A 209 -8.71 5.49 25.44
N GLY A 210 -8.16 5.94 26.55
CA GLY A 210 -8.34 7.29 27.06
C GLY A 210 -9.18 7.36 28.35
N TYR A 211 -9.20 8.53 28.96
CA TYR A 211 -9.87 8.79 30.24
C TYR A 211 -10.61 10.13 30.22
N VAL A 212 -11.53 10.33 31.17
CA VAL A 212 -12.18 11.61 31.40
C VAL A 212 -11.42 12.37 32.48
N ASP A 213 -10.96 13.59 32.17
CA ASP A 213 -10.25 14.41 33.14
C ASP A 213 -11.17 14.98 34.23
N ILE A 214 -10.58 15.64 35.23
CA ILE A 214 -11.33 16.25 36.34
C ILE A 214 -12.33 17.34 35.92
N LYS A 215 -12.20 17.88 34.69
CA LYS A 215 -13.12 18.88 34.13
C LYS A 215 -14.30 18.23 33.40
N GLY A 216 -14.26 16.90 33.21
CA GLY A 216 -15.23 16.16 32.43
C GLY A 216 -14.87 16.05 30.94
N ASP A 217 -13.66 16.48 30.54
CA ASP A 217 -13.23 16.38 29.14
C ASP A 217 -12.60 15.01 28.88
N PHE A 218 -13.11 14.30 27.88
CA PHE A 218 -12.49 13.05 27.43
C PHE A 218 -11.16 13.31 26.72
N LYS A 219 -10.10 12.64 27.17
CA LYS A 219 -8.77 12.61 26.56
C LYS A 219 -8.60 11.27 25.85
N PRO A 220 -8.64 11.23 24.51
CA PRO A 220 -8.54 9.98 23.78
C PRO A 220 -7.12 9.39 23.89
N GLY A 221 -7.07 8.07 24.11
CA GLY A 221 -5.84 7.29 24.08
C GLY A 221 -5.38 6.99 22.64
N PRO A 222 -4.17 6.41 22.48
CA PRO A 222 -3.58 6.12 21.18
C PRO A 222 -4.47 5.23 20.30
N LEU A 223 -5.11 4.20 20.87
CA LEU A 223 -6.01 3.33 20.10
C LEU A 223 -7.29 4.06 19.67
N THR A 224 -7.83 4.94 20.51
CA THR A 224 -9.02 5.72 20.17
C THR A 224 -8.78 6.70 19.03
N ASN A 225 -7.58 7.29 18.94
CA ASN A 225 -7.20 8.15 17.82
C ASN A 225 -7.17 7.36 16.51
N VAL A 226 -6.55 6.19 16.51
CA VAL A 226 -6.50 5.32 15.32
C VAL A 226 -7.88 4.84 14.91
N ILE A 227 -8.72 4.43 15.87
CA ILE A 227 -10.10 4.01 15.59
C ILE A 227 -10.90 5.15 14.95
N THR A 228 -10.78 6.36 15.48
CA THR A 228 -11.47 7.54 14.96
C THR A 228 -11.09 7.81 13.51
N GLU A 229 -9.80 7.68 13.19
CA GLU A 229 -9.31 7.86 11.82
C GLU A 229 -9.74 6.72 10.88
N ALA A 230 -9.70 5.48 11.36
CA ALA A 230 -10.11 4.30 10.62
C ALA A 230 -11.62 4.30 10.29
N GLU A 231 -12.47 4.88 11.15
CA GLU A 231 -13.89 5.09 10.87
C GLU A 231 -14.12 6.02 9.66
N ASN A 232 -13.26 7.02 9.46
CA ASN A 232 -13.35 7.97 8.35
C ASN A 232 -12.81 7.39 7.03
N HIS A 233 -11.96 6.36 7.10
CA HIS A 233 -11.29 5.73 5.96
C HIS A 233 -11.46 4.20 5.94
N PRO A 234 -12.69 3.69 5.77
CA PRO A 234 -13.00 2.26 5.86
C PRO A 234 -12.36 1.42 4.74
N ASP A 235 -11.90 2.06 3.66
CA ASP A 235 -11.21 1.46 2.53
C ASP A 235 -9.72 1.21 2.79
N LYS A 236 -9.17 1.69 3.90
CA LYS A 236 -7.73 1.58 4.22
C LYS A 236 -7.50 0.74 5.48
N PRO A 237 -6.48 -0.13 5.51
CA PRO A 237 -6.15 -0.92 6.68
C PRO A 237 -5.38 -0.08 7.70
N TYR A 238 -5.65 -0.28 8.98
CA TYR A 238 -4.95 0.34 10.11
C TYR A 238 -4.37 -0.75 10.99
N PHE A 239 -3.09 -0.65 11.33
CA PHE A 239 -2.35 -1.62 12.12
C PHE A 239 -1.92 -0.98 13.45
N VAL A 240 -2.30 -1.62 14.54
CA VAL A 240 -1.93 -1.24 15.90
C VAL A 240 -1.08 -2.35 16.48
N VAL A 241 0.20 -2.07 16.74
CA VAL A 241 1.10 -3.01 17.40
C VAL A 241 1.18 -2.67 18.87
N LEU A 242 0.77 -3.60 19.74
CA LEU A 242 0.97 -3.52 21.18
C LEU A 242 2.28 -4.23 21.52
N ASP A 243 3.34 -3.48 21.76
CA ASP A 243 4.66 -4.03 21.99
C ASP A 243 4.82 -4.50 23.44
N GLU A 244 5.37 -5.70 23.60
CA GLU A 244 5.52 -6.36 24.91
C GLU A 244 4.20 -6.41 25.69
N MET A 245 3.15 -6.83 24.98
CA MET A 245 1.75 -6.78 25.42
C MET A 245 1.53 -7.45 26.79
N ASN A 246 2.36 -8.44 27.14
CA ASN A 246 2.30 -9.21 28.38
C ASN A 246 3.09 -8.60 29.57
N LEU A 247 3.64 -7.39 29.44
CA LEU A 247 4.22 -6.66 30.58
C LEU A 247 3.16 -6.25 31.62
N ALA A 248 1.93 -6.02 31.17
CA ALA A 248 0.77 -5.79 32.02
C ALA A 248 -0.28 -6.90 31.83
N ARG A 249 -1.23 -6.99 32.76
CA ARG A 249 -2.34 -7.95 32.65
C ARG A 249 -3.27 -7.53 31.51
N VAL A 250 -3.11 -8.18 30.35
CA VAL A 250 -3.87 -7.87 29.13
C VAL A 250 -5.37 -7.85 29.34
N GLU A 251 -5.90 -8.79 30.12
CA GLU A 251 -7.33 -8.85 30.42
C GLU A 251 -7.87 -7.66 31.21
N HIS A 252 -7.01 -6.80 31.78
CA HIS A 252 -7.43 -5.58 32.46
C HIS A 252 -7.50 -4.42 31.47
N TYR A 253 -6.36 -4.01 30.90
CA TYR A 253 -6.30 -2.83 30.04
C TYR A 253 -6.91 -3.03 28.66
N PHE A 254 -6.98 -4.27 28.19
CA PHE A 254 -7.54 -4.63 26.88
C PHE A 254 -8.96 -5.21 26.97
N SER A 255 -9.58 -5.14 28.15
CA SER A 255 -10.87 -5.78 28.46
C SER A 255 -12.01 -5.35 27.52
N ASP A 256 -12.18 -4.05 27.29
CA ASP A 256 -13.23 -3.51 26.42
C ASP A 256 -13.06 -3.97 24.96
N VAL A 257 -11.82 -4.00 24.47
CA VAL A 257 -11.50 -4.46 23.12
C VAL A 257 -11.79 -5.95 22.97
N LEU A 258 -11.39 -6.78 23.95
CA LEU A 258 -11.68 -8.21 23.97
C LEU A 258 -13.19 -8.49 24.01
N SER A 259 -13.95 -7.67 24.74
CA SER A 259 -15.41 -7.75 24.82
C SER A 259 -16.05 -7.53 23.44
N VAL A 260 -15.65 -6.46 22.75
CA VAL A 260 -16.18 -6.11 21.40
C VAL A 260 -15.75 -7.10 20.34
N MET A 261 -14.51 -7.57 20.35
CA MET A 261 -14.06 -8.64 19.46
C MET A 261 -14.89 -9.91 19.66
N GLY A 262 -15.34 -10.13 20.89
CA GLY A 262 -16.06 -11.32 21.26
C GLY A 262 -17.54 -11.36 20.93
N SER A 263 -18.14 -10.20 20.64
CA SER A 263 -19.55 -10.02 20.35
C SER A 263 -19.86 -9.84 18.87
N ARG A 264 -18.83 -9.79 17.99
CA ARG A 264 -19.03 -9.72 16.53
C ARG A 264 -19.84 -10.92 16.05
N ARG A 265 -21.12 -10.70 15.73
CA ARG A 265 -22.02 -11.69 15.14
C ARG A 265 -22.37 -11.27 13.72
N TRP A 266 -22.59 -12.26 12.87
CA TRP A 266 -23.14 -12.05 11.54
C TRP A 266 -24.66 -12.05 11.65
N GLU A 267 -25.30 -10.89 11.52
CA GLU A 267 -26.75 -10.76 11.42
C GLU A 267 -27.10 -10.10 10.09
N ASN A 268 -27.96 -10.76 9.29
CA ASN A 268 -28.45 -10.24 8.01
C ASN A 268 -27.35 -9.80 7.03
N GLY A 269 -26.23 -10.54 6.97
CA GLY A 269 -25.10 -10.23 6.07
C GLY A 269 -24.26 -9.02 6.49
N ARG A 270 -24.45 -8.49 7.70
CA ARG A 270 -23.61 -7.43 8.29
C ARG A 270 -23.07 -7.90 9.64
N ILE A 271 -21.85 -7.47 9.97
CA ILE A 271 -21.27 -7.68 11.30
C ILE A 271 -21.92 -6.69 12.26
N THR A 272 -22.54 -7.17 13.34
CA THR A 272 -23.01 -6.30 14.42
C THR A 272 -21.79 -5.79 15.21
N LEU A 273 -21.50 -4.50 15.06
CA LEU A 273 -20.47 -3.81 15.81
C LEU A 273 -21.00 -3.52 17.22
N SER A 274 -20.29 -4.01 18.23
CA SER A 274 -20.55 -3.61 19.62
C SER A 274 -19.79 -2.32 19.94
N ARG A 275 -20.39 -1.51 20.82
CA ARG A 275 -19.80 -0.26 21.28
C ARG A 275 -18.54 -0.55 22.08
N LEU A 276 -17.45 0.10 21.72
CA LEU A 276 -16.18 0.06 22.42
C LEU A 276 -16.15 1.09 23.55
N LEU A 277 -16.51 2.33 23.26
CA LEU A 277 -16.70 3.36 24.27
C LEU A 277 -18.10 3.98 24.11
N PRO A 278 -18.84 4.17 25.22
CA PRO A 278 -20.16 4.75 25.17
C PRO A 278 -20.07 6.27 25.02
N LYS A 279 -21.14 6.88 24.49
CA LYS A 279 -21.25 8.33 24.31
C LYS A 279 -21.01 9.13 25.60
N GLU A 280 -21.41 8.58 26.74
CA GLU A 280 -21.24 9.20 28.05
C GLU A 280 -19.75 9.39 28.41
N THR A 281 -18.88 8.51 27.92
CA THR A 281 -17.44 8.58 28.18
C THR A 281 -16.72 9.39 27.10
N ALA A 282 -16.96 9.09 25.83
CA ALA A 282 -16.18 9.64 24.71
C ALA A 282 -16.84 10.81 23.98
N GLY A 283 -18.02 11.26 24.43
CA GLY A 283 -18.85 12.26 23.73
C GLY A 283 -19.57 11.74 22.48
N ARG A 284 -19.21 10.55 22.00
CA ARG A 284 -19.83 9.81 20.90
C ARG A 284 -19.72 8.29 21.14
N ASP A 285 -20.63 7.51 20.56
CA ASP A 285 -20.48 6.05 20.56
C ASP A 285 -19.32 5.68 19.62
N LEU A 286 -18.29 5.04 20.17
CA LEU A 286 -17.13 4.57 19.42
C LEU A 286 -17.28 3.08 19.15
N PHE A 287 -17.00 2.64 17.91
CA PHE A 287 -17.05 1.23 17.53
C PHE A 287 -15.68 0.77 17.03
N LEU A 288 -15.32 -0.50 17.26
CA LEU A 288 -14.06 -1.05 16.72
C LEU A 288 -14.24 -1.40 15.24
N PRO A 289 -13.64 -0.64 14.29
CA PRO A 289 -13.87 -0.83 12.86
C PRO A 289 -13.31 -2.18 12.35
N PRO A 290 -13.85 -2.73 11.25
CA PRO A 290 -13.35 -3.98 10.69
C PRO A 290 -11.98 -3.84 10.00
N ASN A 291 -11.55 -2.62 9.70
CA ASN A 291 -10.27 -2.27 9.09
C ASN A 291 -9.16 -1.93 10.10
N VAL A 292 -9.39 -2.16 11.40
CA VAL A 292 -8.37 -2.05 12.45
C VAL A 292 -7.88 -3.45 12.82
N TYR A 293 -6.57 -3.66 12.66
CA TYR A 293 -5.86 -4.89 12.97
C TYR A 293 -4.93 -4.66 14.16
N ILE A 294 -5.06 -5.47 15.19
CA ILE A 294 -4.27 -5.39 16.41
C ILE A 294 -3.29 -6.55 16.46
N ILE A 295 -2.02 -6.26 16.68
CA ILE A 295 -0.94 -7.23 16.77
C ILE A 295 -0.27 -7.06 18.14
N GLY A 296 -0.35 -8.05 19.01
CA GLY A 296 0.38 -8.06 20.27
C GLY A 296 1.71 -8.78 20.13
N THR A 297 2.83 -8.16 20.49
CA THR A 297 4.11 -8.86 20.59
C THR A 297 4.34 -9.32 22.03
N VAL A 298 4.93 -10.51 22.20
CA VAL A 298 5.05 -11.17 23.49
C VAL A 298 6.44 -11.76 23.61
N ASN A 299 7.13 -11.41 24.68
CA ASN A 299 8.35 -12.10 25.09
C ASN A 299 7.97 -13.23 26.05
N MET A 300 8.49 -14.43 25.78
CA MET A 300 8.21 -15.64 26.57
C MET A 300 9.13 -15.78 27.81
N ASP A 301 9.73 -14.70 28.30
CA ASP A 301 10.63 -14.67 29.45
C ASP A 301 9.89 -14.53 30.80
N GLU A 302 10.60 -14.82 31.89
CA GLU A 302 10.06 -14.98 33.26
C GLU A 302 9.41 -13.71 33.84
N THR A 303 9.61 -12.54 33.22
CA THR A 303 9.20 -11.22 33.72
C THR A 303 7.78 -10.82 33.33
N THR A 304 7.01 -11.74 32.75
CA THR A 304 5.75 -11.40 32.08
C THR A 304 4.51 -12.11 32.64
N HIS A 305 3.34 -11.54 32.38
CA HIS A 305 2.06 -12.11 32.81
C HIS A 305 1.57 -13.18 31.82
N PRO A 306 1.11 -14.36 32.30
CA PRO A 306 0.50 -15.35 31.43
C PRO A 306 -0.85 -14.86 30.90
N PHE A 307 -1.19 -15.25 29.67
CA PHE A 307 -2.50 -14.95 29.10
C PHE A 307 -3.60 -15.81 29.70
N SER A 308 -4.73 -15.18 30.04
CA SER A 308 -5.95 -15.94 30.31
C SER A 308 -6.54 -16.55 29.03
N LYS A 309 -7.34 -17.60 29.20
CA LYS A 309 -8.11 -18.22 28.10
C LYS A 309 -8.95 -17.19 27.34
N LYS A 310 -9.50 -16.19 28.04
CA LYS A 310 -10.29 -15.11 27.42
C LYS A 310 -9.52 -14.34 26.35
N VAL A 311 -8.21 -14.14 26.53
CA VAL A 311 -7.36 -13.47 25.54
C VAL A 311 -7.07 -14.42 24.38
N LEU A 312 -6.62 -15.63 24.69
CA LEU A 312 -6.22 -16.63 23.71
C LEU A 312 -7.38 -17.06 22.80
N ASP A 313 -8.61 -17.14 23.31
CA ASP A 313 -9.80 -17.50 22.52
C ASP A 313 -10.10 -16.45 21.41
N ARG A 314 -9.68 -15.19 21.61
CA ARG A 314 -9.96 -14.08 20.70
C ARG A 314 -8.82 -13.78 19.74
N ALA A 315 -7.62 -14.25 20.02
CA ALA A 315 -6.45 -14.07 19.17
C ALA A 315 -6.22 -15.27 18.24
N ASN A 316 -5.42 -15.05 17.19
CA ASN A 316 -4.58 -16.09 16.60
C ASN A 316 -3.18 -15.96 17.19
N THR A 317 -2.54 -17.05 17.60
CA THR A 317 -1.18 -17.01 18.19
C THR A 317 -0.18 -17.61 17.21
N ILE A 318 0.91 -16.88 16.94
CA ILE A 318 2.01 -17.32 16.07
C ILE A 318 3.30 -17.28 16.89
N GLU A 319 4.04 -18.38 16.88
CA GLU A 319 5.27 -18.52 17.64
C GLU A 319 6.51 -18.36 16.73
N PHE A 320 7.40 -17.43 17.09
CA PHE A 320 8.66 -17.15 16.42
C PHE A 320 9.82 -17.68 17.25
N ASN A 321 10.33 -18.85 16.86
CA ASN A 321 11.40 -19.55 17.58
C ASN A 321 12.77 -19.49 16.90
N ARG A 322 12.87 -18.82 15.75
CA ARG A 322 14.12 -18.76 14.97
C ARG A 322 14.83 -17.43 15.18
N ILE A 323 16.11 -17.52 15.53
CA ILE A 323 17.05 -16.42 15.50
C ILE A 323 18.07 -16.74 14.41
N ARG A 324 18.07 -15.98 13.31
CA ARG A 324 19.04 -16.10 12.22
C ARG A 324 20.09 -14.99 12.37
N LEU A 325 21.18 -15.30 13.07
CA LEU A 325 22.30 -14.37 13.30
C LEU A 325 23.26 -14.26 12.11
N ASP A 326 23.13 -15.15 11.13
CA ASP A 326 23.97 -15.28 9.94
C ASP A 326 23.48 -14.45 8.74
N HIS A 327 22.34 -13.75 8.88
CA HIS A 327 21.75 -12.96 7.81
C HIS A 327 22.22 -11.50 7.85
N LEU A 328 23.26 -11.20 7.07
CA LEU A 328 23.90 -9.88 6.97
C LEU A 328 23.54 -9.13 5.67
N ASP A 329 22.42 -9.48 5.03
CA ASP A 329 22.05 -8.88 3.73
C ASP A 329 21.69 -7.39 3.84
N PHE A 330 21.41 -6.87 5.04
CA PHE A 330 21.31 -5.42 5.30
C PHE A 330 22.62 -4.65 5.03
N LEU A 331 23.77 -5.35 4.90
CA LEU A 331 25.05 -4.75 4.50
C LEU A 331 25.23 -4.64 2.97
N ARG A 332 24.26 -5.10 2.18
CA ARG A 332 24.29 -5.08 0.71
C ARG A 332 23.38 -3.99 0.15
N ASP A 333 23.69 -3.52 -1.05
CA ASP A 333 22.77 -2.66 -1.81
C ASP A 333 21.56 -3.49 -2.27
N LEU A 334 20.47 -3.41 -1.50
CA LEU A 334 19.22 -4.11 -1.78
C LEU A 334 18.31 -3.29 -2.70
N PRO A 335 17.50 -3.95 -3.56
CA PRO A 335 16.58 -3.25 -4.45
C PRO A 335 15.53 -2.48 -3.64
N THR A 336 15.14 -1.30 -4.10
CA THR A 336 14.00 -0.57 -3.52
C THR A 336 12.69 -1.15 -4.05
N VAL A 337 11.79 -1.50 -3.15
CA VAL A 337 10.45 -2.03 -3.48
C VAL A 337 9.42 -1.02 -3.01
N ALA A 338 8.58 -0.56 -3.93
CA ALA A 338 7.46 0.31 -3.59
C ALA A 338 6.36 -0.51 -2.89
N PRO A 339 5.67 0.05 -1.88
CA PRO A 339 4.54 -0.61 -1.25
C PRO A 339 3.38 -0.79 -2.23
N LEU A 340 2.53 -1.78 -1.98
CA LEU A 340 1.30 -1.94 -2.76
C LEU A 340 0.35 -0.79 -2.46
N SER A 341 -0.32 -0.27 -3.50
CA SER A 341 -1.28 0.84 -3.40
C SER A 341 -2.72 0.36 -3.18
N GLY A 342 -2.94 -0.67 -2.38
CA GLY A 342 -4.27 -1.28 -2.21
C GLY A 342 -4.78 -1.23 -0.79
N GLY A 343 -6.08 -1.40 -0.67
CA GLY A 343 -6.84 -1.07 0.52
C GLY A 343 -7.16 -2.27 1.40
N GLN A 344 -8.10 -2.04 2.31
CA GLN A 344 -8.71 -2.97 3.26
C GLN A 344 -9.16 -4.32 2.63
N GLU A 345 -9.39 -4.36 1.32
CA GLU A 345 -9.90 -5.51 0.58
C GLU A 345 -9.05 -6.78 0.63
N TRP A 346 -7.74 -6.68 0.94
CA TRP A 346 -6.88 -7.86 1.09
C TRP A 346 -7.03 -8.57 2.42
N PHE A 347 -7.32 -7.80 3.47
CA PHE A 347 -7.43 -8.30 4.84
C PHE A 347 -8.89 -8.50 5.28
N ALA A 348 -9.86 -8.06 4.48
CA ALA A 348 -11.26 -8.38 4.70
C ALA A 348 -11.52 -9.88 4.53
N ALA A 349 -12.09 -10.53 5.54
CA ALA A 349 -12.62 -11.88 5.42
C ALA A 349 -13.76 -11.88 4.37
N ARG A 350 -13.64 -12.71 3.35
CA ARG A 350 -14.66 -12.88 2.30
C ARG A 350 -15.70 -13.92 2.69
#